data_AF-A0A1Q5AER1-F1
#
_entry.id   AF-A0A1Q5AER1-F1
#
_cell.length_a   1.000
_cell.length_b   1.000
_cell.length_c   1.000
_cell.angle_alpha   90.00
_cell.angle_beta   90.00
_cell.angle_gamma   90.00
#
_symmetry.space_group_name_H-M   'P 1'
#
loop_
_entity.id
_entity.type
_entity.pdbx_description
1 polymer ?
#
loop_
_entity_poly.entity_id
_entity_poly.type
_entity_poly.pdbx_seq_one_letter_code
_entity_poly.pdbx_strand_id
1 'polypeptide(L)'
;MVACLPYIGLKVAWMAGSRLGIPEGSALLDGGTLLRVANGVTVLMDGAVIVLALLLTRPWGKRVPAWLLVLPMWVASGLLLPIMTAFPVQLAVGLLGGGGGRPVGEGNSEPFLDPWVFGVVYGGFIVQGLALGVLFAWYARERWGRLWQGRLRDLPVGPTTPALRATAVAAASAALFPGVTHLLWVSGSTAGLDAGRAADRTGDFFVMEAVNLLFVVVTAVGVLLLAFRRSGRLSLRLPLVLAWAGSAEMACWGGWLSVAGLIGAGEAADRPTTATVLTYAVQMLAGALVVTLGAYFFAERSAASALPTTAAAPAAADHVS
;
A
#
# COMPACT_ATOMS: atom_id res chain seq x y z
N MET A 1 -17.57 -7.62 -3.41
CA MET A 1 -18.30 -7.87 -4.67
C MET A 1 -19.29 -6.76 -4.95
N VAL A 2 -20.33 -6.54 -4.12
CA VAL A 2 -21.28 -5.42 -4.33
C VAL A 2 -20.56 -4.06 -4.35
N ALA A 3 -19.58 -3.86 -3.48
CA ALA A 3 -18.77 -2.64 -3.44
C ALA A 3 -17.95 -2.35 -4.73
N CYS A 4 -17.71 -3.37 -5.57
CA CYS A 4 -16.98 -3.22 -6.83
C CYS A 4 -17.91 -2.74 -7.97
N LEU A 5 -19.22 -2.95 -7.83
CA LEU A 5 -20.18 -2.71 -8.90
C LEU A 5 -20.22 -1.25 -9.38
N PRO A 6 -20.18 -0.22 -8.50
CA PRO A 6 -20.25 1.16 -8.97
C PRO A 6 -19.04 1.52 -9.84
N TYR A 7 -17.83 1.13 -9.43
CA TYR A 7 -16.62 1.44 -10.18
C TYR A 7 -16.54 0.68 -11.50
N ILE A 8 -16.75 -0.65 -11.48
CA ILE A 8 -16.76 -1.47 -12.69
C ILE A 8 -17.86 -0.98 -13.65
N GLY A 9 -19.05 -0.69 -13.13
CA GLY A 9 -20.18 -0.19 -13.90
C GLY A 9 -19.87 1.12 -14.61
N LEU A 10 -19.28 2.09 -13.90
CA LEU A 10 -18.86 3.37 -14.49
C LEU A 10 -17.79 3.17 -15.57
N LYS A 11 -16.75 2.37 -15.29
CA LYS A 11 -15.69 2.09 -16.27
C LYS A 11 -16.22 1.39 -17.53
N VAL A 12 -17.12 0.41 -17.37
CA VAL A 12 -17.77 -0.28 -18.49
C VAL A 12 -18.68 0.68 -19.27
N ALA A 13 -19.45 1.52 -18.59
CA ALA A 13 -20.29 2.52 -19.24
C ALA A 13 -19.44 3.51 -20.06
N TRP A 14 -18.32 4.00 -19.52
CA TRP A 14 -17.39 4.88 -20.25
C TRP A 14 -16.76 4.18 -21.45
N MET A 15 -16.39 2.89 -21.33
CA MET A 15 -15.91 2.10 -22.48
C MET A 15 -16.98 1.91 -23.56
N ALA A 16 -18.26 1.89 -23.17
CA ALA A 16 -19.40 1.85 -24.08
C ALA A 16 -19.81 3.24 -24.62
N GLY A 17 -19.08 4.31 -24.27
CA GLY A 17 -19.31 5.67 -24.77
C GLY A 17 -20.21 6.54 -23.88
N SER A 18 -20.60 6.08 -22.68
CA SER A 18 -21.32 6.91 -21.72
C SER A 18 -20.46 8.08 -21.23
N ARG A 19 -21.11 9.23 -21.00
CA ARG A 19 -20.50 10.43 -20.40
C ARG A 19 -20.92 10.65 -18.95
N LEU A 20 -21.54 9.65 -18.31
CA LEU A 20 -22.04 9.76 -16.95
C LEU A 20 -20.92 10.16 -15.98
N GLY A 21 -21.12 11.29 -15.29
CA GLY A 21 -20.15 11.80 -14.33
C GLY A 21 -18.94 12.50 -14.95
N ILE A 22 -18.93 12.77 -16.26
CA ILE A 22 -17.86 13.50 -16.97
C ILE A 22 -18.40 14.89 -17.34
N PRO A 23 -17.86 15.98 -16.76
CA PRO A 23 -18.24 17.35 -17.08
C PRO A 23 -18.00 17.71 -18.56
N GLU A 24 -18.77 18.66 -19.09
CA GLU A 24 -18.51 19.24 -20.41
C GLU A 24 -17.15 19.95 -20.40
N GLY A 25 -16.35 19.74 -21.46
CA GLY A 25 -14.98 20.26 -21.55
C GLY A 25 -13.91 19.42 -20.83
N SER A 26 -14.28 18.33 -20.16
CA SER A 26 -13.31 17.42 -19.54
C SER A 26 -12.38 16.78 -20.57
N ALA A 27 -11.07 16.77 -20.28
CA ALA A 27 -10.04 16.09 -21.06
C ALA A 27 -10.30 14.57 -21.22
N LEU A 28 -11.16 13.98 -20.38
CA LEU A 28 -11.57 12.57 -20.53
C LEU A 28 -12.43 12.33 -21.78
N LEU A 29 -13.13 13.35 -22.28
CA LEU A 29 -13.98 13.22 -23.47
C LEU A 29 -13.16 12.96 -24.74
N ASP A 30 -11.92 13.45 -24.77
CA ASP A 30 -10.98 13.31 -25.89
C ASP A 30 -9.99 12.14 -25.72
N GLY A 31 -10.10 11.37 -24.63
CA GLY A 31 -9.05 10.46 -24.11
C GLY A 31 -8.61 9.28 -25.01
N GLY A 32 -9.14 9.14 -26.22
CA GLY A 32 -8.64 8.23 -27.24
C GLY A 32 -8.44 6.77 -26.79
N THR A 33 -7.48 6.07 -27.42
CA THR A 33 -7.18 4.67 -27.13
C THR A 33 -6.51 4.49 -25.76
N LEU A 34 -5.68 5.45 -25.32
CA LEU A 34 -4.94 5.38 -24.07
C LEU A 34 -5.88 5.33 -22.86
N LEU A 35 -6.92 6.17 -22.82
CA LEU A 35 -7.89 6.17 -21.74
C LEU A 35 -8.70 4.86 -21.70
N ARG A 36 -9.04 4.29 -22.86
CA ARG A 36 -9.71 2.96 -22.92
C ARG A 36 -8.82 1.86 -22.36
N VAL A 37 -7.54 1.86 -22.68
CA VAL A 37 -6.57 0.90 -22.13
C VAL A 37 -6.45 1.07 -20.61
N ALA A 38 -6.31 2.32 -20.11
CA ALA A 38 -6.25 2.60 -18.68
C ALA A 38 -7.54 2.15 -17.94
N ASN A 39 -8.71 2.37 -18.54
CA ASN A 39 -9.98 1.87 -18.02
C ASN A 39 -10.04 0.33 -18.02
N GLY A 40 -9.56 -0.32 -19.08
CA GLY A 40 -9.47 -1.78 -19.14
C GLY A 40 -8.57 -2.36 -18.06
N VAL A 41 -7.37 -1.80 -17.86
CA VAL A 41 -6.43 -2.22 -16.82
C VAL A 41 -7.06 -2.09 -15.43
N THR A 42 -7.75 -0.99 -15.15
CA THR A 42 -8.38 -0.79 -13.84
C THR A 42 -9.58 -1.70 -13.60
N VAL A 43 -10.34 -2.07 -14.64
CA VAL A 43 -11.37 -3.12 -14.54
C VAL A 43 -10.74 -4.49 -14.23
N LEU A 44 -9.59 -4.81 -14.84
CA LEU A 44 -8.86 -6.05 -14.54
C LEU A 44 -8.36 -6.09 -13.09
N MET A 45 -7.91 -4.96 -12.55
CA MET A 45 -7.50 -4.84 -11.14
C MET A 45 -8.66 -5.15 -10.19
N ASP A 46 -9.85 -4.61 -10.45
CA ASP A 46 -11.05 -4.91 -9.65
C ASP A 46 -11.54 -6.36 -9.86
N GLY A 47 -11.37 -6.91 -11.06
CA GLY A 47 -11.56 -8.33 -11.33
C GLY A 47 -10.64 -9.21 -10.46
N ALA A 48 -9.37 -8.82 -10.32
CA ALA A 48 -8.42 -9.52 -9.45
C ALA A 48 -8.84 -9.47 -7.97
N VAL A 49 -9.44 -8.37 -7.52
CA VAL A 49 -10.03 -8.26 -6.17
C VAL A 49 -11.17 -9.26 -5.97
N ILE A 50 -12.05 -9.43 -6.96
CA ILE A 50 -13.12 -10.43 -6.90
C ILE A 50 -12.54 -11.84 -6.81
N VAL A 51 -11.51 -12.15 -7.61
CA VAL A 51 -10.81 -13.43 -7.58
C VAL A 51 -10.14 -13.67 -6.22
N LEU A 52 -9.50 -12.66 -5.63
CA LEU A 52 -8.92 -12.74 -4.28
C LEU A 52 -10.00 -13.01 -3.23
N ALA A 53 -11.13 -12.32 -3.29
CA ALA A 53 -12.24 -12.57 -2.37
C ALA A 53 -12.74 -14.03 -2.46
N LEU A 54 -12.83 -14.60 -3.66
CA LEU A 54 -13.17 -16.00 -3.87
C LEU A 54 -12.11 -16.94 -3.30
N LEU A 55 -10.83 -16.67 -3.57
CA LEU A 55 -9.70 -17.45 -3.04
C LEU A 55 -9.67 -17.45 -1.51
N LEU A 56 -9.98 -16.34 -0.87
CA LEU A 56 -9.94 -16.22 0.59
C LEU A 56 -11.16 -16.85 1.28
N THR A 57 -12.28 -17.00 0.58
CA THR A 57 -13.53 -17.53 1.14
C THR A 57 -13.79 -19.00 0.80
N ARG A 58 -13.26 -19.49 -0.33
CA ARG A 58 -13.53 -20.84 -0.81
C ARG A 58 -12.47 -21.84 -0.36
N PRO A 59 -12.85 -23.11 -0.11
CA PRO A 59 -11.93 -24.12 0.42
C PRO A 59 -10.76 -24.42 -0.54
N TRP A 60 -10.97 -24.31 -1.86
CA TRP A 60 -9.92 -24.53 -2.85
C TRP A 60 -8.81 -23.49 -2.80
N GLY A 61 -9.05 -22.30 -2.24
CA GLY A 61 -8.02 -21.29 -2.08
C GLY A 61 -6.90 -21.72 -1.14
N LYS A 62 -7.15 -22.66 -0.20
CA LYS A 62 -6.10 -23.23 0.67
C LYS A 62 -5.04 -24.02 -0.10
N ARG A 63 -5.34 -24.47 -1.32
CA ARG A 63 -4.42 -25.18 -2.21
C ARG A 63 -3.50 -24.26 -3.01
N VAL A 64 -3.84 -22.97 -3.13
CA VAL A 64 -3.09 -22.01 -3.93
C VAL A 64 -1.78 -21.65 -3.24
N PRO A 65 -0.64 -21.58 -3.95
CA PRO A 65 0.64 -21.11 -3.42
C PRO A 65 0.49 -19.78 -2.66
N ALA A 66 1.17 -19.64 -1.52
CA ALA A 66 1.02 -18.48 -0.65
C ALA A 66 1.34 -17.16 -1.36
N TRP A 67 2.37 -17.14 -2.22
CA TRP A 67 2.79 -15.93 -2.94
C TRP A 67 1.72 -15.39 -3.89
N LEU A 68 0.90 -16.26 -4.50
CA LEU A 68 -0.23 -15.88 -5.37
C LEU A 68 -1.39 -15.23 -4.60
N LEU A 69 -1.39 -15.30 -3.26
CA LEU A 69 -2.38 -14.63 -2.40
C LEU A 69 -1.78 -13.40 -1.73
N VAL A 70 -0.59 -13.56 -1.15
CA VAL A 70 0.07 -12.52 -0.35
C VAL A 70 0.49 -11.36 -1.23
N LEU A 71 1.11 -11.59 -2.40
CA LEU A 71 1.58 -10.51 -3.24
C LEU A 71 0.42 -9.66 -3.80
N PRO A 72 -0.66 -10.23 -4.38
CA PRO A 72 -1.79 -9.42 -4.80
C PRO A 72 -2.51 -8.70 -3.65
N MET A 73 -2.59 -9.32 -2.46
CA MET A 73 -3.14 -8.65 -1.28
C MET A 73 -2.27 -7.49 -0.81
N TRP A 74 -0.95 -7.61 -0.92
CA TRP A 74 0.00 -6.54 -0.61
C TRP A 74 -0.16 -5.39 -1.61
N VAL A 75 -0.25 -5.69 -2.92
CA VAL A 75 -0.51 -4.68 -3.95
C VAL A 75 -1.86 -3.98 -3.72
N ALA A 76 -2.92 -4.75 -3.48
CA ALA A 76 -4.24 -4.19 -3.18
C ALA A 76 -4.21 -3.32 -1.91
N SER A 77 -3.49 -3.74 -0.86
CA SER A 77 -3.31 -2.92 0.34
C SER A 77 -2.64 -1.60 -0.01
N GLY A 78 -1.57 -1.63 -0.79
CA GLY A 78 -0.78 -0.44 -1.12
C GLY A 78 -1.53 0.59 -1.95
N LEU A 79 -2.43 0.15 -2.83
CA LEU A 79 -3.24 1.04 -3.65
C LEU A 79 -4.50 1.54 -2.92
N LEU A 80 -5.06 0.76 -2.00
CA LEU A 80 -6.29 1.12 -1.28
C LEU A 80 -6.01 1.92 -0.01
N LEU A 81 -4.89 1.68 0.69
CA LEU A 81 -4.58 2.32 1.97
C LEU A 81 -4.55 3.85 1.89
N PRO A 82 -3.90 4.50 0.91
CA PRO A 82 -3.94 5.95 0.75
C PRO A 82 -5.37 6.48 0.60
N ILE A 83 -6.21 5.79 -0.17
CA ILE A 83 -7.62 6.15 -0.36
C ILE A 83 -8.38 6.00 0.96
N MET A 84 -8.16 4.90 1.68
CA MET A 84 -8.81 4.61 2.95
C MET A 84 -8.43 5.56 4.08
N THR A 85 -7.25 6.19 4.02
CA THR A 85 -6.79 7.14 5.04
C THR A 85 -7.00 8.58 4.63
N ALA A 86 -6.65 8.96 3.40
CA ALA A 86 -6.72 10.35 2.94
C ALA A 86 -8.16 10.79 2.69
N PHE A 87 -8.97 9.99 1.97
CA PHE A 87 -10.30 10.42 1.54
C PHE A 87 -11.24 10.78 2.70
N PRO A 88 -11.35 9.99 3.79
CA PRO A 88 -12.17 10.38 4.94
C PRO A 88 -11.70 11.68 5.60
N VAL A 89 -10.39 11.92 5.64
CA VAL A 89 -9.80 13.15 6.21
C VAL A 89 -10.06 14.34 5.29
N GLN A 90 -9.93 14.18 3.98
CA GLN A 90 -10.27 15.21 2.98
C GLN A 90 -11.74 15.61 3.08
N LEU A 91 -12.66 14.65 3.21
CA LEU A 91 -14.08 14.94 3.45
C LEU A 91 -14.29 15.75 4.74
N ALA A 92 -13.62 15.36 5.84
CA ALA A 92 -13.71 16.08 7.10
C ALA A 92 -13.16 17.52 6.99
N VAL A 93 -12.03 17.71 6.32
CA VAL A 93 -11.44 19.04 6.05
C VAL A 93 -12.36 19.88 5.14
N GLY A 94 -12.97 19.26 4.12
CA GLY A 94 -13.96 19.89 3.26
C GLY A 94 -15.18 20.40 4.02
N LEU A 95 -15.72 19.61 4.95
CA LEU A 95 -16.82 20.03 5.82
C LEU A 95 -16.47 21.21 6.74
N LEU A 96 -15.19 21.36 7.07
CA LEU A 96 -14.66 22.48 7.87
C LEU A 96 -14.31 23.71 7.01
N GLY A 97 -14.65 23.70 5.71
CA GLY A 97 -14.40 24.80 4.78
C GLY A 97 -12.99 24.85 4.20
N GLY A 98 -12.18 23.81 4.40
CA GLY A 98 -10.79 23.74 3.92
C GLY A 98 -10.57 22.95 2.62
N GLY A 99 -11.62 22.39 2.02
CA GLY A 99 -11.52 21.45 0.90
C GLY A 99 -11.77 22.07 -0.47
N GLY A 100 -11.01 21.60 -1.47
CA GLY A 100 -11.27 21.83 -2.90
C GLY A 100 -12.06 20.69 -3.55
N GLY A 101 -12.32 19.60 -2.82
CA GLY A 101 -13.05 18.43 -3.31
C GLY A 101 -12.25 17.58 -4.28
N ARG A 102 -10.91 17.59 -4.17
CA ARG A 102 -10.02 16.94 -5.14
C ARG A 102 -9.77 15.46 -4.84
N PRO A 103 -9.50 14.63 -5.86
CA PRO A 103 -9.34 13.19 -5.68
C PRO A 103 -7.98 12.78 -5.11
N VAL A 104 -7.91 11.57 -4.55
CA VAL A 104 -6.69 11.00 -3.95
C VAL A 104 -5.73 10.56 -5.06
N GLY A 105 -4.55 11.19 -5.14
CA GLY A 105 -3.46 10.75 -6.02
C GLY A 105 -3.37 11.46 -7.37
N GLU A 106 -4.22 12.45 -7.60
CA GLU A 106 -4.20 13.23 -8.84
C GLU A 106 -3.50 14.58 -8.64
N GLY A 107 -2.72 14.97 -9.66
CA GLY A 107 -2.05 16.26 -9.73
C GLY A 107 -3.00 17.40 -10.13
N ASN A 108 -2.40 18.48 -10.60
CA ASN A 108 -2.98 19.80 -10.86
C ASN A 108 -4.02 19.88 -12.00
N SER A 109 -4.61 18.77 -12.45
CA SER A 109 -5.55 18.76 -13.58
C SER A 109 -6.92 19.36 -13.20
N GLU A 110 -7.59 20.05 -14.12
CA GLU A 110 -8.97 20.52 -13.93
C GLU A 110 -9.92 19.36 -13.53
N PRO A 111 -11.06 19.65 -12.87
CA PRO A 111 -12.03 18.63 -12.48
C PRO A 111 -12.51 17.84 -13.71
N PHE A 112 -11.99 16.64 -13.89
CA PHE A 112 -12.24 15.82 -15.08
C PHE A 112 -13.43 14.85 -14.87
N LEU A 113 -13.90 14.71 -13.62
CA LEU A 113 -15.11 13.99 -13.21
C LEU A 113 -15.91 14.82 -12.20
N ASP A 114 -17.22 14.58 -12.14
CA ASP A 114 -18.08 15.18 -11.12
C ASP A 114 -17.71 14.70 -9.70
N PRO A 115 -17.82 15.55 -8.66
CA PRO A 115 -17.47 15.20 -7.28
C PRO A 115 -18.16 13.93 -6.72
N TRP A 116 -19.41 13.67 -7.13
CA TRP A 116 -20.16 12.50 -6.66
C TRP A 116 -19.51 11.18 -7.11
N VAL A 117 -18.82 11.17 -8.26
CA VAL A 117 -18.14 9.98 -8.79
C VAL A 117 -17.07 9.52 -7.81
N PHE A 118 -16.27 10.45 -7.28
CA PHE A 118 -15.25 10.14 -6.27
C PHE A 118 -15.86 9.62 -4.97
N GLY A 119 -16.96 10.23 -4.50
CA GLY A 119 -17.69 9.74 -3.33
C GLY A 119 -18.13 8.28 -3.47
N VAL A 120 -18.73 7.93 -4.60
CA VAL A 120 -19.21 6.58 -4.88
C VAL A 120 -18.05 5.60 -5.06
N VAL A 121 -17.02 5.96 -5.84
CA VAL A 121 -15.89 5.08 -6.16
C VAL A 121 -14.99 4.86 -4.96
N TYR A 122 -14.56 5.92 -4.28
CA TYR A 122 -13.70 5.81 -3.10
C TYR A 122 -14.45 5.20 -1.91
N GLY A 123 -15.74 5.48 -1.74
CA GLY A 123 -16.58 4.76 -0.79
C GLY A 123 -16.60 3.25 -1.06
N GLY A 124 -16.76 2.84 -2.32
CA GLY A 124 -16.65 1.45 -2.75
C GLY A 124 -15.28 0.83 -2.45
N PHE A 125 -14.20 1.53 -2.75
CA PHE A 125 -12.83 1.11 -2.47
C PHE A 125 -12.54 0.95 -0.97
N ILE A 126 -13.08 1.82 -0.12
CA ILE A 126 -12.96 1.70 1.33
C ILE A 126 -13.64 0.43 1.82
N VAL A 127 -14.90 0.20 1.42
CA VAL A 127 -15.63 -1.02 1.79
C VAL A 127 -14.91 -2.27 1.26
N GLN A 128 -14.39 -2.21 0.03
CA GLN A 128 -13.60 -3.27 -0.57
C GLN A 128 -12.33 -3.58 0.22
N GLY A 129 -11.55 -2.55 0.58
CA GLY A 129 -10.32 -2.68 1.36
C GLY A 129 -10.57 -3.26 2.75
N LEU A 130 -11.62 -2.79 3.44
CA LEU A 130 -12.02 -3.33 4.74
C LEU A 130 -12.43 -4.80 4.64
N ALA A 131 -13.30 -5.15 3.68
CA ALA A 131 -13.77 -6.51 3.49
C ALA A 131 -12.63 -7.48 3.13
N LEU A 132 -11.77 -7.11 2.16
CA LEU A 132 -10.60 -7.90 1.79
C LEU A 132 -9.60 -8.03 2.94
N GLY A 133 -9.33 -6.94 3.66
CA GLY A 133 -8.41 -6.95 4.80
C GLY A 133 -8.87 -7.88 5.92
N VAL A 134 -10.16 -7.86 6.27
CA VAL A 134 -10.75 -8.77 7.27
C VAL A 134 -10.67 -10.22 6.79
N LEU A 135 -11.08 -10.49 5.55
CA LEU A 135 -11.01 -11.84 4.97
C LEU A 135 -9.58 -12.38 4.97
N PHE A 136 -8.62 -11.56 4.55
CA PHE A 136 -7.21 -11.94 4.51
C PHE A 136 -6.65 -12.18 5.92
N ALA A 137 -6.98 -11.33 6.89
CA ALA A 137 -6.54 -11.52 8.28
C ALA A 137 -7.08 -12.84 8.86
N TRP A 138 -8.34 -13.18 8.60
CA TRP A 138 -8.92 -14.46 9.03
C TRP A 138 -8.29 -15.64 8.32
N TYR A 139 -8.17 -15.57 7.00
CA TYR A 139 -7.55 -16.61 6.18
C TYR A 139 -6.09 -16.86 6.59
N ALA A 140 -5.30 -15.79 6.79
CA ALA A 140 -3.91 -15.87 7.21
C ALA A 140 -3.77 -16.37 8.65
N ARG A 141 -4.75 -16.10 9.52
CA ARG A 141 -4.79 -16.67 10.88
C ARG A 141 -5.00 -18.17 10.85
N GLU A 142 -5.94 -18.65 10.04
CA GLU A 142 -6.21 -20.09 9.89
C GLU A 142 -5.05 -20.83 9.23
N ARG A 143 -4.50 -20.28 8.14
CA ARG A 143 -3.51 -20.96 7.32
C ARG A 143 -2.08 -20.82 7.85
N TRP A 144 -1.73 -19.65 8.37
CA TRP A 144 -0.36 -19.29 8.74
C TRP A 144 -0.23 -18.71 10.15
N GLY A 145 -1.24 -18.87 11.02
CA GLY A 145 -1.29 -18.25 12.36
C GLY A 145 0.00 -18.38 13.17
N ARG A 146 0.66 -19.55 13.11
CA ARG A 146 1.93 -19.80 13.79
C ARG A 146 3.07 -18.87 13.35
N LEU A 147 3.06 -18.37 12.12
CA LEU A 147 4.16 -17.57 11.57
C LEU A 147 4.18 -16.10 12.02
N TRP A 148 3.08 -15.55 12.52
CA TRP A 148 2.97 -14.12 12.84
C TRP A 148 2.44 -13.87 14.27
N GLN A 149 2.38 -14.92 15.09
CA GLN A 149 2.04 -14.88 16.51
C GLN A 149 3.31 -15.01 17.38
N GLY A 150 3.21 -14.51 18.62
CA GLY A 150 4.30 -14.49 19.60
C GLY A 150 4.73 -13.07 19.96
N ARG A 151 5.75 -12.97 20.82
CA ARG A 151 6.37 -11.69 21.19
C ARG A 151 7.68 -11.53 20.44
N LEU A 152 8.05 -10.28 20.23
CA LEU A 152 9.25 -9.92 19.48
C LEU A 152 10.55 -10.44 20.15
N ARG A 153 10.60 -10.51 21.48
CA ARG A 153 11.75 -11.05 22.25
C ARG A 153 11.92 -12.57 22.14
N ASP A 154 10.83 -13.29 21.89
CA ASP A 154 10.83 -14.75 21.88
C ASP A 154 11.26 -15.29 20.49
N LEU A 155 11.58 -14.40 19.54
CA LEU A 155 12.07 -14.77 18.22
C LEU A 155 13.53 -15.21 18.30
N PRO A 156 13.88 -16.40 17.78
CA PRO A 156 15.26 -16.85 17.73
C PRO A 156 16.11 -15.92 16.85
N VAL A 157 17.39 -15.79 17.19
CA VAL A 157 18.37 -15.14 16.32
C VAL A 157 18.76 -16.14 15.25
N GLY A 158 18.28 -15.91 14.03
CA GLY A 158 18.54 -16.77 12.89
C GLY A 158 19.71 -16.27 12.04
N PRO A 159 20.27 -17.11 11.14
CA PRO A 159 21.38 -16.76 10.26
C PRO A 159 21.15 -15.51 9.41
N THR A 160 19.89 -15.15 9.10
CA THR A 160 19.60 -13.94 8.31
C THR A 160 19.59 -12.65 9.12
N THR A 161 19.71 -12.72 10.45
CA THR A 161 19.55 -11.55 11.35
C THR A 161 20.48 -10.37 11.01
N PRO A 162 21.79 -10.56 10.71
CA PRO A 162 22.65 -9.45 10.32
C PRO A 162 22.21 -8.78 9.01
N ALA A 163 21.83 -9.58 8.01
CA ALA A 163 21.31 -9.09 6.73
C ALA A 163 19.99 -8.33 6.93
N LEU A 164 19.07 -8.89 7.73
CA LEU A 164 17.81 -8.22 8.09
C LEU A 164 18.05 -6.83 8.71
N ARG A 165 19.03 -6.71 9.61
CA ARG A 165 19.38 -5.43 10.23
C ARG A 165 20.01 -4.46 9.24
N ALA A 166 20.95 -4.91 8.43
CA ALA A 166 21.61 -4.08 7.43
C ALA A 166 20.59 -3.53 6.42
N THR A 167 19.72 -4.40 5.88
CA THR A 167 18.70 -3.97 4.93
C THR A 167 17.60 -3.14 5.59
N ALA A 168 17.23 -3.40 6.85
CA ALA A 168 16.29 -2.54 7.58
C ALA A 168 16.84 -1.12 7.76
N VAL A 169 18.13 -0.99 8.09
CA VAL A 169 18.81 0.31 8.15
C VAL A 169 18.86 0.95 6.77
N ALA A 170 19.23 0.20 5.72
CA ALA A 170 19.26 0.72 4.36
C ALA A 170 17.88 1.21 3.89
N ALA A 171 16.82 0.45 4.14
CA ALA A 171 15.45 0.82 3.81
C ALA A 171 14.97 2.03 4.61
N ALA A 172 15.22 2.07 5.92
CA ALA A 172 14.88 3.22 6.76
C ALA A 172 15.64 4.49 6.34
N SER A 173 16.93 4.36 6.02
CA SER A 173 17.75 5.46 5.50
C SER A 173 17.27 5.94 4.13
N ALA A 174 16.93 5.03 3.21
CA ALA A 174 16.34 5.39 1.92
C ALA A 174 14.99 6.10 2.10
N ALA A 175 14.18 5.65 3.06
CA ALA A 175 12.89 6.26 3.38
C ALA A 175 13.00 7.67 4.00
N LEU A 176 14.17 8.09 4.51
CA LEU A 176 14.38 9.46 4.96
C LEU A 176 14.20 10.47 3.84
N PHE A 177 14.59 10.14 2.61
CA PHE A 177 14.45 11.04 1.47
C PHE A 177 12.97 11.41 1.21
N PRO A 178 12.06 10.45 0.90
CA PRO A 178 10.64 10.77 0.75
C PRO A 178 10.03 11.32 2.05
N GLY A 179 10.45 10.85 3.22
CA GLY A 179 9.97 11.37 4.50
C GLY A 179 10.26 12.86 4.69
N VAL A 180 11.49 13.30 4.43
CA VAL A 180 11.86 14.73 4.49
C VAL A 180 11.11 15.52 3.43
N THR A 181 10.99 15.00 2.20
CA THR A 181 10.26 15.67 1.13
C THR A 181 8.79 15.90 1.50
N HIS A 182 8.07 14.86 1.93
CA HIS A 182 6.67 14.98 2.36
C HIS A 182 6.53 15.88 3.60
N LEU A 183 7.49 15.85 4.53
CA LEU A 183 7.53 16.76 5.68
C LEU A 183 7.69 18.23 5.25
N LEU A 184 8.57 18.51 4.29
CA LEU A 184 8.75 19.84 3.75
C LEU A 184 7.46 20.33 3.08
N TRP A 185 6.84 19.50 2.23
CA TRP A 185 5.62 19.86 1.52
C TRP A 185 4.43 20.05 2.46
N VAL A 186 4.24 19.18 3.47
CA VAL A 186 3.17 19.35 4.46
C VAL A 186 3.40 20.60 5.34
N SER A 187 4.65 21.01 5.56
CA SER A 187 4.98 22.28 6.24
C SER A 187 4.82 23.53 5.37
N GLY A 188 4.41 23.37 4.11
CA GLY A 188 4.17 24.50 3.19
C GLY A 188 5.36 24.87 2.31
N SER A 189 6.44 24.09 2.29
CA SER A 189 7.53 24.29 1.32
C SER A 189 7.07 23.95 -0.10
N THR A 190 7.55 24.72 -1.08
CA THR A 190 7.36 24.45 -2.51
C THR A 190 8.59 23.83 -3.17
N ALA A 191 9.64 23.53 -2.38
CA ALA A 191 10.89 23.00 -2.89
C ALA A 191 10.66 21.68 -3.64
N GLY A 192 11.07 21.63 -4.91
CA GLY A 192 10.93 20.44 -5.75
C GLY A 192 9.51 20.14 -6.23
N LEU A 193 8.54 21.03 -6.02
CA LEU A 193 7.24 20.96 -6.69
C LEU A 193 7.32 21.64 -8.06
N ASP A 194 6.52 21.17 -9.01
CA ASP A 194 6.25 21.87 -10.25
C ASP A 194 5.38 23.11 -10.01
N ALA A 195 5.35 24.03 -10.98
CA ALA A 195 4.69 25.31 -10.82
C ALA A 195 3.17 25.15 -10.60
N GLY A 196 2.55 24.17 -11.27
CA GLY A 196 1.14 23.84 -11.12
C GLY A 196 0.83 23.38 -9.69
N ARG A 197 1.52 22.34 -9.23
CA ARG A 197 1.36 21.83 -7.84
C ARG A 197 1.71 22.85 -6.78
N ALA A 198 2.68 23.73 -7.01
CA ALA A 198 3.04 24.78 -6.05
C ALA A 198 1.92 25.83 -5.91
N ALA A 199 1.20 26.12 -7.01
CA ALA A 199 0.09 27.06 -7.06
C ALA A 199 -1.21 26.48 -6.47
N ASP A 200 -1.49 25.19 -6.68
CA ASP A 200 -2.75 24.54 -6.29
C ASP A 200 -2.70 23.80 -4.93
N ARG A 201 -1.99 24.37 -3.95
CA ARG A 201 -1.86 23.77 -2.62
C ARG A 201 -3.08 24.06 -1.75
N THR A 202 -4.11 23.25 -1.91
CA THR A 202 -5.34 23.25 -1.11
C THR A 202 -5.24 22.33 0.11
N GLY A 203 -6.28 22.27 0.96
CA GLY A 203 -6.31 21.34 2.10
C GLY A 203 -6.11 19.87 1.69
N ASP A 204 -6.60 19.48 0.51
CA ASP A 204 -6.48 18.11 -0.01
C ASP A 204 -5.03 17.71 -0.28
N PHE A 205 -4.21 18.67 -0.75
CA PHE A 205 -2.76 18.50 -0.92
C PHE A 205 -2.09 18.21 0.43
N PHE A 206 -2.31 19.06 1.44
CA PHE A 206 -1.68 18.88 2.75
C PHE A 206 -2.09 17.57 3.43
N VAL A 207 -3.35 17.15 3.29
CA VAL A 207 -3.82 15.85 3.80
C VAL A 207 -3.07 14.70 3.13
N MET A 208 -2.90 14.76 1.81
CA MET A 208 -2.16 13.73 1.07
C MET A 208 -0.70 13.65 1.51
N GLU A 209 -0.03 14.79 1.64
CA GLU A 209 1.37 14.83 2.09
C GLU A 209 1.55 14.31 3.53
N ALA A 210 0.59 14.61 4.41
CA ALA A 210 0.56 14.05 5.76
C ALA A 210 0.37 12.51 5.75
N VAL A 211 -0.48 11.99 4.87
CA VAL A 211 -0.71 10.55 4.73
C VAL A 211 0.51 9.84 4.17
N ASN A 212 1.15 10.38 3.13
CA ASN A 212 2.39 9.83 2.59
C ASN A 212 3.50 9.82 3.66
N LEU A 213 3.66 10.92 4.39
CA LEU A 213 4.61 11.01 5.51
C LEU A 213 4.31 9.95 6.58
N LEU A 214 3.04 9.76 6.94
CA LEU A 214 2.63 8.73 7.90
C LEU A 214 3.06 7.34 7.42
N PHE A 215 2.84 6.99 6.15
CA PHE A 215 3.21 5.69 5.62
C PHE A 215 4.73 5.47 5.56
N VAL A 216 5.50 6.52 5.30
CA VAL A 216 6.97 6.48 5.45
C VAL A 216 7.38 6.17 6.88
N VAL A 217 6.78 6.86 7.86
CA VAL A 217 7.09 6.68 9.28
C VAL A 217 6.72 5.27 9.76
N VAL A 218 5.52 4.78 9.46
CA VAL A 218 5.11 3.42 9.88
C VAL A 218 5.95 2.33 9.21
N THR A 219 6.42 2.54 7.97
CA THR A 219 7.35 1.62 7.30
C THR A 219 8.67 1.53 8.06
N ALA A 220 9.29 2.68 8.33
CA ALA A 220 10.56 2.76 9.05
C ALA A 220 10.44 2.18 10.46
N VAL A 221 9.39 2.54 11.20
CA VAL A 221 9.13 2.02 12.54
C VAL A 221 8.90 0.50 12.50
N GLY A 222 8.06 0.02 11.59
CA GLY A 222 7.76 -1.40 11.44
C GLY A 222 9.01 -2.25 11.17
N VAL A 223 9.81 -1.87 10.17
CA VAL A 223 11.01 -2.63 9.79
C VAL A 223 12.10 -2.57 10.87
N LEU A 224 12.31 -1.42 11.51
CA LEU A 224 13.29 -1.27 12.59
C LEU A 224 12.90 -2.06 13.84
N LEU A 225 11.60 -2.10 14.18
CA LEU A 225 11.11 -2.95 15.26
C LEU A 225 11.37 -4.43 14.96
N LEU A 226 11.08 -4.91 13.74
CA LEU A 226 11.34 -6.30 13.34
C LEU A 226 12.83 -6.67 13.40
N ALA A 227 13.70 -5.76 12.96
CA ALA A 227 15.14 -6.01 12.84
C ALA A 227 15.89 -5.96 14.18
N PHE A 228 15.59 -4.96 15.01
CA PHE A 228 16.33 -4.72 16.26
C PHE A 228 15.67 -5.32 17.49
N ARG A 229 14.36 -5.56 17.45
CA ARG A 229 13.61 -6.26 18.51
C ARG A 229 13.73 -5.64 19.92
N ARG A 230 14.14 -4.37 20.02
CA ARG A 230 14.43 -3.66 21.29
C ARG A 230 13.23 -3.61 22.23
N SER A 231 12.02 -3.53 21.70
CA SER A 231 10.77 -3.50 22.46
C SER A 231 10.20 -4.90 22.66
N GLY A 232 10.92 -5.73 23.42
CA GLY A 232 10.66 -7.17 23.53
C GLY A 232 9.26 -7.59 24.03
N ARG A 233 8.51 -6.68 24.67
CA ARG A 233 7.14 -6.92 25.15
C ARG A 233 6.06 -6.78 24.07
N LEU A 234 6.38 -6.17 22.92
CA LEU A 234 5.43 -5.96 21.84
C LEU A 234 5.00 -7.28 21.21
N SER A 235 3.72 -7.37 20.86
CA SER A 235 3.22 -8.42 19.98
C SER A 235 3.89 -8.31 18.62
N LEU A 236 4.30 -9.43 18.04
CA LEU A 236 4.87 -9.49 16.70
C LEU A 236 3.91 -8.96 15.62
N ARG A 237 2.59 -8.99 15.88
CA ARG A 237 1.57 -8.52 14.93
C ARG A 237 1.72 -7.04 14.59
N LEU A 238 1.99 -6.20 15.58
CA LEU A 238 2.08 -4.75 15.38
C LEU A 238 3.18 -4.38 14.37
N PRO A 239 4.46 -4.74 14.57
CA PRO A 239 5.50 -4.37 13.61
C PRO A 239 5.32 -5.05 12.25
N LEU A 240 4.70 -6.23 12.18
CA LEU A 240 4.33 -6.86 10.90
C LEU A 240 3.26 -6.07 10.15
N VAL A 241 2.20 -5.60 10.84
CA VAL A 241 1.15 -4.78 10.21
C VAL A 241 1.70 -3.44 9.76
N LEU A 242 2.53 -2.79 10.58
CA LEU A 242 3.18 -1.52 10.22
C LEU A 242 4.09 -1.69 8.99
N ALA A 243 4.97 -2.71 9.00
CA ALA A 243 5.85 -3.01 7.88
C ALA A 243 5.05 -3.41 6.62
N TRP A 244 3.98 -4.19 6.77
CA TRP A 244 3.09 -4.57 5.65
C TRP A 244 2.42 -3.34 5.04
N ALA A 245 1.66 -2.58 5.84
CA ALA A 245 0.85 -1.47 5.36
C ALA A 245 1.73 -0.35 4.79
N GLY A 246 2.79 0.01 5.51
CA GLY A 246 3.73 1.02 5.07
C GLY A 246 4.47 0.62 3.79
N SER A 247 5.06 -0.58 3.74
CA SER A 247 5.79 -1.01 2.54
C SER A 247 4.90 -1.16 1.32
N ALA A 248 3.66 -1.64 1.53
CA ALA A 248 2.67 -1.78 0.47
C ALA A 248 2.33 -0.42 -0.13
N GLU A 249 2.00 0.55 0.72
CA GLU A 249 1.73 1.92 0.27
C GLU A 249 2.94 2.48 -0.46
N MET A 250 4.12 2.48 0.17
CA MET A 250 5.30 3.11 -0.40
C MET A 250 5.66 2.53 -1.77
N ALA A 251 5.62 1.20 -1.88
CA ALA A 251 5.93 0.51 -3.12
C ALA A 251 4.88 0.75 -4.20
N CYS A 252 3.60 0.49 -3.89
CA CYS A 252 2.57 0.40 -4.90
C CYS A 252 2.04 1.78 -5.28
N TRP A 253 1.89 2.67 -4.30
CA TRP A 253 1.46 4.05 -4.53
C TRP A 253 2.57 4.86 -5.19
N GLY A 254 3.81 4.77 -4.69
CA GLY A 254 4.98 5.38 -5.34
C GLY A 254 5.19 4.87 -6.78
N GLY A 255 5.01 3.56 -7.00
CA GLY A 255 5.05 2.97 -8.34
C GLY A 255 3.93 3.48 -9.25
N TRP A 256 2.70 3.56 -8.74
CA TRP A 256 1.54 4.11 -9.46
C TRP A 256 1.77 5.57 -9.86
N LEU A 257 2.21 6.41 -8.93
CA LEU A 257 2.53 7.82 -9.19
C LEU A 257 3.70 7.99 -10.17
N SER A 258 4.70 7.10 -10.14
CA SER A 258 5.79 7.09 -11.12
C SER A 258 5.27 6.82 -12.53
N VAL A 259 4.41 5.81 -12.68
CA VAL A 259 3.79 5.47 -13.97
C VAL A 259 2.88 6.60 -14.45
N ALA A 260 2.05 7.15 -13.56
CA ALA A 260 1.16 8.26 -13.87
C ALA A 260 1.95 9.51 -14.32
N GLY A 261 3.07 9.82 -13.66
CA GLY A 261 3.94 10.92 -14.05
C GLY A 261 4.60 10.75 -15.43
N LEU A 262 4.87 9.51 -15.85
CA LEU A 262 5.39 9.21 -17.19
C LEU A 262 4.32 9.29 -18.29
N ILE A 263 3.08 8.93 -17.96
CA ILE A 263 1.96 8.87 -18.92
C ILE A 263 1.25 10.24 -19.04
N GLY A 264 1.13 10.97 -17.94
CA GLY A 264 0.32 12.18 -17.80
C GLY A 264 1.06 13.51 -18.01
N ALA A 265 2.27 13.50 -18.58
CA ALA A 265 3.03 14.72 -18.85
C ALA A 265 2.35 15.55 -19.96
N GLY A 266 1.36 16.36 -19.58
CA GLY A 266 0.72 17.37 -20.41
C GLY A 266 1.61 18.61 -20.61
N GLU A 267 1.07 19.79 -20.34
CA GLU A 267 1.79 21.06 -20.45
C GLU A 267 3.07 21.09 -19.60
N ALA A 268 4.04 21.92 -20.01
CA ALA A 268 5.35 21.97 -19.36
C ALA A 268 5.27 22.34 -17.86
N ALA A 269 4.22 23.07 -17.44
CA ALA A 269 4.01 23.51 -16.06
C ALA A 269 3.58 22.39 -15.10
N ASP A 270 2.98 21.30 -15.62
CA ASP A 270 2.49 20.16 -14.85
C ASP A 270 3.44 18.95 -14.91
N ARG A 271 4.60 19.11 -15.57
CA ARG A 271 5.59 18.03 -15.64
C ARG A 271 6.21 17.80 -14.26
N PRO A 272 6.17 16.56 -13.74
CA PRO A 272 6.79 16.24 -12.47
C PRO A 272 8.27 16.64 -12.49
N THR A 273 8.71 17.37 -11.47
CA THR A 273 10.13 17.73 -11.37
C THR A 273 10.98 16.47 -11.13
N THR A 274 12.28 16.55 -11.42
CA THR A 274 13.22 15.48 -11.08
C THR A 274 13.14 15.10 -9.59
N ALA A 275 12.95 16.07 -8.70
CA ALA A 275 12.82 15.82 -7.27
C ALA A 275 11.55 15.01 -6.94
N THR A 276 10.42 15.33 -7.58
CA THR A 276 9.16 14.58 -7.45
C THR A 276 9.32 13.15 -7.95
N VAL A 277 9.90 12.95 -9.14
CA VAL A 277 10.12 11.62 -9.73
C VAL A 277 11.04 10.78 -8.86
N LEU A 278 12.14 11.36 -8.38
CA LEU A 278 13.06 10.67 -7.47
C LEU A 278 12.38 10.30 -6.15
N THR A 279 11.49 11.16 -5.64
CA THR A 279 10.73 10.88 -4.40
C THR A 279 9.89 9.62 -4.57
N TYR A 280 9.12 9.53 -5.65
CA TYR A 280 8.29 8.36 -5.94
C TYR A 280 9.11 7.09 -6.21
N ALA A 281 10.22 7.21 -6.94
CA ALA A 281 11.10 6.08 -7.22
C ALA A 281 11.77 5.54 -5.95
N VAL A 282 12.29 6.42 -5.09
CA VAL A 282 12.92 6.03 -3.83
C VAL A 282 11.89 5.43 -2.87
N GLN A 283 10.69 6.02 -2.78
CA GLN A 283 9.57 5.47 -2.01
C GLN A 283 9.23 4.05 -2.50
N MET A 284 9.13 3.87 -3.82
CA MET A 284 8.84 2.59 -4.43
C MET A 284 9.88 1.52 -4.05
N LEU A 285 11.16 1.85 -4.23
CA LEU A 285 12.28 0.93 -3.96
C LEU A 285 12.40 0.62 -2.46
N ALA A 286 12.25 1.60 -1.58
CA ALA A 286 12.29 1.39 -0.14
C ALA A 286 11.17 0.45 0.33
N GLY A 287 9.94 0.62 -0.16
CA GLY A 287 8.83 -0.30 0.10
C GLY A 287 9.11 -1.73 -0.41
N ALA A 288 9.64 -1.85 -1.63
CA ALA A 288 10.01 -3.15 -2.22
C ALA A 288 11.09 -3.89 -1.42
N LEU A 289 12.07 -3.16 -0.86
CA LEU A 289 13.08 -3.73 0.03
C LEU A 289 12.44 -4.30 1.30
N VAL A 290 11.50 -3.58 1.92
CA VAL A 290 10.85 -4.02 3.17
C VAL A 290 9.99 -5.28 2.95
N VAL A 291 9.23 -5.38 1.85
CA VAL A 291 8.45 -6.61 1.58
C VAL A 291 9.35 -7.81 1.31
N THR A 292 10.49 -7.59 0.65
CA THR A 292 11.50 -8.63 0.40
C THR A 292 12.09 -9.15 1.73
N LEU A 293 12.35 -8.25 2.68
CA LEU A 293 12.76 -8.65 4.04
C LEU A 293 11.68 -9.44 4.76
N GLY A 294 10.42 -9.04 4.62
CA GLY A 294 9.28 -9.80 5.14
C GLY A 294 9.25 -11.22 4.58
N ALA A 295 9.52 -11.40 3.29
CA ALA A 295 9.57 -12.71 2.65
C ALA A 295 10.67 -13.61 3.24
N TYR A 296 11.90 -13.09 3.40
CA TYR A 296 12.99 -13.84 4.05
C TYR A 296 12.67 -14.18 5.50
N PHE A 297 12.11 -13.22 6.26
CA PHE A 297 11.68 -13.42 7.63
C PHE A 297 10.66 -14.56 7.76
N PHE A 298 9.64 -14.60 6.88
CA PHE A 298 8.65 -15.68 6.89
C PHE A 298 9.21 -17.01 6.38
N ALA A 299 10.11 -16.99 5.40
CA ALA A 299 10.77 -18.20 4.89
C ALA A 299 11.60 -18.88 5.99
N GLU A 300 12.45 -18.12 6.69
CA GLU A 300 13.26 -18.63 7.80
C GLU A 300 12.39 -19.21 8.93
N ARG A 301 11.31 -18.50 9.29
CA ARG A 301 10.39 -18.94 10.34
C ARG A 301 9.58 -20.17 9.94
N SER A 302 9.27 -20.33 8.65
CA SER A 302 8.63 -21.53 8.12
C SER A 302 9.56 -22.74 8.16
N ALA A 303 10.85 -22.56 7.81
CA ALA A 303 11.86 -23.61 7.86
C ALA A 303 12.14 -24.06 9.31
N ALA A 304 12.25 -23.11 10.24
CA ALA A 304 12.43 -23.41 11.66
C ALA A 304 11.25 -24.19 12.26
N SER A 305 10.03 -23.98 11.75
CA SER A 305 8.83 -24.71 12.20
C SER A 305 8.70 -26.12 11.61
N ALA A 306 9.47 -26.44 10.57
CA ALA A 306 9.44 -27.73 9.89
C ALA A 306 10.45 -28.75 10.45
N LEU A 307 11.45 -28.29 11.23
CA LEU A 307 12.41 -29.17 11.88
C LEU A 307 11.75 -29.93 13.04
N PRO A 308 11.79 -31.28 13.07
CA PRO A 308 11.30 -32.05 14.20
C PRO A 308 12.06 -31.71 15.48
N THR A 309 11.36 -31.69 16.62
CA THR A 309 11.95 -31.58 17.96
C THR A 309 12.67 -32.89 18.34
N THR A 310 13.66 -33.32 17.57
CA THR A 310 14.50 -34.50 17.88
C THR A 310 15.80 -34.04 18.52
N ALA A 311 15.75 -33.81 19.84
CA ALA A 311 16.91 -33.84 20.74
C ALA A 311 16.46 -33.84 22.22
N ALA A 312 15.50 -34.70 22.58
CA ALA A 312 15.44 -35.19 23.96
C ALA A 312 16.23 -36.50 23.97
N ALA A 313 17.51 -36.42 24.31
CA ALA A 313 18.34 -37.60 24.52
C ALA A 313 17.67 -38.51 25.58
N PRO A 314 17.62 -39.84 25.40
CA PRO A 314 17.15 -40.72 26.44
C PRO A 314 18.09 -40.60 27.65
N ALA A 315 17.50 -40.38 28.82
CA ALA A 315 18.20 -40.37 30.10
C ALA A 315 19.03 -41.66 30.21
N ALA A 316 20.30 -41.50 30.57
CA ALA A 316 21.18 -42.59 30.93
C ALA A 316 20.47 -43.46 31.98
N ALA A 317 20.25 -44.72 31.65
CA ALA A 317 19.85 -45.70 32.65
C ALA A 317 21.06 -45.93 33.55
N ASP A 318 20.95 -45.46 34.79
CA ASP A 318 21.84 -45.82 35.88
C ASP A 318 21.89 -47.33 36.02
N HIS A 319 23.04 -47.93 35.70
CA HIS A 319 23.40 -49.26 36.19
C HIS A 319 23.85 -49.10 37.65
N VAL A 320 22.92 -49.34 38.57
CA VAL A 320 23.22 -49.66 39.97
C VAL A 320 23.47 -51.16 40.06
N SER A 321 24.70 -51.50 40.45
CA SER A 321 25.19 -52.67 41.21
C SER A 321 24.77 -54.08 40.78
#